data_AF-A0A540R8F7-F1
#
_entry.id   AF-A0A540R8F7-F1
#
_cell.length_a   1.000
_cell.length_b   1.000
_cell.length_c   1.000
_cell.angle_alpha   90.00
_cell.angle_beta   90.00
_cell.angle_gamma   90.00
#
_symmetry.space_group_name_H-M   'P 1'
#
loop_
_entity.id
_entity.type
_entity.pdbx_description
1 polymer ?
#
loop_
_entity_poly.entity_id
_entity_poly.type
_entity_poly.pdbx_seq_one_letter_code
_entity_poly.pdbx_strand_id
1 'polypeptide(L)'
;MRILPTLAAASLLFLGPAAPAFAVEPSTVTVDDQADLLTSEEESQLKEDASNVTLPESVTAIDFVTFESNDDNLNDTVRFYTGDHGLHDASGEKYADGHLIVAVGMDPRRMGVYAGEDVAGDLNLRDEKRLEAITDEMRGLLADEKYKDGMLRGVQAAADTNLTAKDSNDGLVGGIIGGTFGVLGLGAAGTAIAATRKKKAKKAREDWDYILAHHGDIAQRLDQINVRAHSLSSPLANDTLRAQWEDVRREFLAAHASMPTAPADDKEFRAKASELADARSAVEAAVNAEANIEELARMEHGNTEVRRRELTDLHEDVLAATTKAEGDLKGKLEVLDARVLELRKYIDAPDFMDTYAGILGDYKVLIDALQDQLYAASNIEREDHSAATLADAAWRPGVGSYYVPYVVINDWHQSDVAAHAQASSDSGGVSTGYSSGGFSGSGGSSSF
;
A
#
# COMPACT_ATOMS: atom_id res chain seq x y z
N MET A 1 -1.49 20.77 -97.84
CA MET A 1 -0.23 21.55 -97.87
C MET A 1 0.26 21.68 -96.43
N ARG A 2 1.43 21.12 -96.10
CA ARG A 2 2.74 21.83 -95.97
C ARG A 2 2.78 22.71 -94.70
N ILE A 3 3.73 22.60 -93.76
CA ILE A 3 4.92 21.72 -93.57
C ILE A 3 5.22 21.59 -92.05
N LEU A 4 5.90 20.53 -91.60
CA LEU A 4 6.60 20.48 -90.30
C LEU A 4 7.96 21.24 -90.38
N PRO A 5 8.50 21.73 -89.25
CA PRO A 5 9.76 21.16 -88.73
C PRO A 5 9.76 20.99 -87.18
N THR A 6 10.26 19.93 -86.54
CA THR A 6 11.64 19.38 -86.33
C THR A 6 12.59 20.14 -85.37
N LEU A 7 13.25 19.34 -84.50
CA LEU A 7 14.35 19.64 -83.53
C LEU A 7 13.96 20.43 -82.24
N ALA A 8 14.59 20.22 -81.07
CA ALA A 8 15.58 19.22 -80.61
C ALA A 8 15.52 19.03 -79.07
N ALA A 9 16.28 18.06 -78.53
CA ALA A 9 16.25 17.62 -77.13
C ALA A 9 17.12 18.46 -76.16
N ALA A 10 16.79 18.38 -74.86
CA ALA A 10 17.77 18.32 -73.76
C ALA A 10 17.13 17.78 -72.48
N SER A 11 17.66 16.69 -71.92
CA SER A 11 17.29 16.21 -70.58
C SER A 11 18.06 16.99 -69.52
N LEU A 12 17.37 17.52 -68.51
CA LEU A 12 17.98 18.09 -67.31
C LEU A 12 17.41 17.38 -66.08
N LEU A 13 18.27 16.61 -65.41
CA LEU A 13 18.00 16.02 -64.11
C LEU A 13 17.89 17.16 -63.09
N PHE A 14 16.68 17.48 -62.66
CA PHE A 14 16.46 18.18 -61.40
C PHE A 14 16.22 17.15 -60.30
N LEU A 15 17.17 17.01 -59.38
CA LEU A 15 16.86 16.54 -58.03
C LEU A 15 15.95 17.59 -57.41
N GLY A 16 14.64 17.30 -57.35
CA GLY A 16 13.75 18.02 -56.45
C GLY A 16 14.15 17.72 -55.00
N PRO A 17 13.91 18.66 -54.05
CA PRO A 17 14.18 18.40 -52.65
C PRO A 17 13.35 17.19 -52.19
N ALA A 18 13.91 16.42 -51.25
CA ALA A 18 13.13 15.42 -50.53
C ALA A 18 11.86 16.09 -49.97
N ALA A 19 10.72 15.40 -50.06
CA ALA A 19 9.51 15.86 -49.41
C ALA A 19 9.83 16.12 -47.92
N PRO A 20 9.33 17.22 -47.31
CA PRO A 20 9.45 17.36 -45.87
C PRO A 20 8.84 16.13 -45.24
N ALA A 21 9.57 15.51 -44.30
CA ALA A 21 8.93 14.59 -43.37
C ALA A 21 7.79 15.38 -42.72
N PHE A 22 6.57 14.85 -42.79
CA PHE A 22 5.44 15.47 -42.12
C PHE A 22 5.76 15.47 -40.63
N ALA A 23 5.94 16.67 -40.07
CA ALA A 23 6.01 16.83 -38.63
C ALA A 23 4.60 16.56 -38.11
N VAL A 24 4.39 15.38 -37.53
CA VAL A 24 3.21 15.06 -36.74
C VAL A 24 3.11 16.14 -35.66
N GLU A 25 1.96 16.81 -35.54
CA GLU A 25 1.78 17.74 -34.43
C GLU A 25 1.77 16.93 -33.11
N PRO A 26 2.48 17.39 -32.06
CA PRO A 26 2.61 16.60 -30.84
C PRO A 26 1.23 16.41 -30.20
N SER A 27 0.93 15.17 -29.79
CA SER A 27 -0.33 14.83 -29.12
C SER A 27 -0.54 15.76 -27.92
N THR A 28 -1.74 16.30 -27.78
CA THR A 28 -2.07 17.20 -26.66
C THR A 28 -2.12 16.38 -25.38
N VAL A 29 -1.19 16.63 -24.44
CA VAL A 29 -1.15 15.89 -23.17
C VAL A 29 -1.87 16.66 -22.07
N THR A 30 -2.94 16.08 -21.54
CA THR A 30 -3.65 16.57 -20.35
C THR A 30 -3.30 15.69 -19.14
N VAL A 31 -3.30 16.29 -17.95
CA VAL A 31 -3.23 15.57 -16.68
C VAL A 31 -4.26 16.23 -15.77
N ASP A 32 -5.23 15.44 -15.30
CA ASP A 32 -6.15 15.82 -14.23
C ASP A 32 -5.97 14.88 -13.03
N ASP A 33 -5.11 15.32 -12.11
CA ASP A 33 -4.74 14.57 -10.92
C ASP A 33 -5.71 14.88 -9.76
N GLN A 34 -6.92 14.31 -9.81
CA GLN A 34 -7.94 14.50 -8.75
C GLN A 34 -7.49 13.91 -7.39
N ALA A 35 -6.51 13.00 -7.39
CA ALA A 35 -5.99 12.35 -6.19
C ALA A 35 -4.76 13.04 -5.56
N ASP A 36 -4.21 14.12 -6.15
CA ASP A 36 -2.99 14.83 -5.66
C ASP A 36 -1.79 13.87 -5.51
N LEU A 37 -1.65 12.90 -6.43
CA LEU A 37 -0.59 11.88 -6.49
C LEU A 37 0.71 12.39 -7.12
N LEU A 38 0.62 13.38 -8.00
CA LEU A 38 1.73 13.93 -8.76
C LEU A 38 2.05 15.34 -8.26
N THR A 39 3.33 15.64 -8.04
CA THR A 39 3.74 17.04 -7.91
C THR A 39 3.63 17.75 -9.26
N SER A 40 3.44 19.08 -9.25
CA SER A 40 3.37 19.86 -10.51
C SER A 40 4.65 19.79 -11.37
N GLU A 41 5.79 19.37 -10.78
CA GLU A 41 7.00 19.04 -11.53
C GLU A 41 6.85 17.69 -12.25
N GLU A 42 6.34 16.67 -11.55
CA GLU A 42 6.05 15.35 -12.12
C GLU A 42 4.94 15.40 -13.18
N GLU A 43 3.89 16.20 -13.00
CA GLU A 43 2.90 16.48 -14.05
C GLU A 43 3.56 17.07 -15.31
N SER A 44 4.51 18.00 -15.12
CA SER A 44 5.18 18.68 -16.24
C SER A 44 6.12 17.74 -16.97
N GLN A 45 6.88 16.93 -16.23
CA GLN A 45 7.71 15.86 -16.76
C GLN A 45 6.85 14.80 -17.47
N LEU A 46 5.74 14.36 -16.89
CA LEU A 46 4.81 13.40 -17.51
C LEU A 46 4.25 13.93 -18.84
N LYS A 47 3.89 15.23 -18.90
CA LYS A 47 3.45 15.90 -20.14
C LYS A 47 4.57 15.93 -21.19
N GLU A 48 5.79 16.26 -20.81
CA GLU A 48 6.96 16.27 -21.70
C GLU A 48 7.31 14.85 -22.19
N ASP A 49 7.50 13.90 -21.28
CA ASP A 49 7.89 12.52 -21.56
C ASP A 49 6.83 11.79 -22.41
N ALA A 50 5.54 11.97 -22.11
CA ALA A 50 4.45 11.38 -22.90
C ALA A 50 4.38 11.97 -24.32
N SER A 51 4.62 13.28 -24.48
CA SER A 51 4.66 13.92 -25.80
C SER A 51 5.83 13.46 -26.68
N ASN A 52 6.85 12.84 -26.09
CA ASN A 52 7.99 12.25 -26.78
C ASN A 52 7.79 10.76 -27.13
N VAL A 53 6.67 10.14 -26.74
CA VAL A 53 6.37 8.74 -27.12
C VAL A 53 5.90 8.69 -28.57
N THR A 54 6.53 7.84 -29.38
CA THR A 54 6.12 7.60 -30.77
C THR A 54 4.81 6.82 -30.82
N LEU A 55 3.72 7.51 -31.16
CA LEU A 55 2.35 6.98 -31.28
C LEU A 55 1.88 7.06 -32.76
N PRO A 56 0.86 6.28 -33.16
CA PRO A 56 0.26 6.40 -34.49
C PRO A 56 -0.44 7.76 -34.66
N GLU A 57 -0.60 8.21 -35.92
CA GLU A 57 -1.19 9.52 -36.26
C GLU A 57 -2.65 9.69 -35.77
N SER A 58 -3.33 8.60 -35.42
CA SER A 58 -4.63 8.64 -34.75
C SER A 58 -4.57 9.25 -33.34
N VAL A 59 -3.46 9.13 -32.60
CA VAL A 59 -3.40 9.66 -31.22
C VAL A 59 -3.13 11.17 -31.22
N THR A 60 -4.20 11.95 -31.26
CA THR A 60 -4.14 13.42 -31.19
C THR A 60 -4.10 13.98 -29.76
N ALA A 61 -4.52 13.19 -28.77
CA ALA A 61 -4.52 13.56 -27.36
C ALA A 61 -4.15 12.37 -26.44
N ILE A 62 -3.49 12.68 -25.33
CA ILE A 62 -3.18 11.76 -24.23
C ILE A 62 -3.74 12.37 -22.94
N ASP A 63 -4.65 11.67 -22.28
CA ASP A 63 -5.32 12.17 -21.09
C ASP A 63 -5.00 11.29 -19.88
N PHE A 64 -4.26 11.84 -18.92
CA PHE A 64 -3.99 11.20 -17.64
C PHE A 64 -5.03 11.63 -16.60
N VAL A 65 -5.65 10.67 -15.92
CA VAL A 65 -6.62 10.94 -14.84
C VAL A 65 -6.31 10.10 -13.61
N THR A 66 -6.44 10.69 -12.42
CA THR A 66 -6.36 9.97 -11.14
C THR A 66 -7.66 10.13 -10.34
N PHE A 67 -7.91 9.24 -9.37
CA PHE A 67 -9.11 9.29 -8.51
C PHE A 67 -8.78 8.91 -7.05
N GLU A 68 -9.12 9.76 -6.06
CA GLU A 68 -8.96 9.43 -4.62
C GLU A 68 -9.87 8.25 -4.24
N SER A 69 -11.03 8.12 -4.89
CA SER A 69 -11.98 7.02 -4.75
C SER A 69 -12.67 6.72 -6.08
N ASN A 70 -12.95 5.45 -6.36
CA ASN A 70 -13.59 4.97 -7.59
C ASN A 70 -14.56 3.82 -7.28
N ASP A 71 -15.34 3.43 -8.28
CA ASP A 71 -16.16 2.22 -8.22
C ASP A 71 -15.27 0.97 -8.24
N ASP A 72 -15.81 -0.18 -7.79
CA ASP A 72 -15.13 -1.49 -7.86
C ASP A 72 -14.66 -1.84 -9.29
N ASN A 73 -15.41 -1.35 -10.29
CA ASN A 73 -15.08 -1.38 -11.71
C ASN A 73 -14.67 0.03 -12.18
N LEU A 74 -13.36 0.29 -12.25
CA LEU A 74 -12.80 1.59 -12.66
C LEU A 74 -13.33 2.07 -14.02
N ASN A 75 -13.68 1.16 -14.92
CA ASN A 75 -14.27 1.47 -16.23
C ASN A 75 -15.52 2.36 -16.11
N ASP A 76 -16.38 2.13 -15.12
CA ASP A 76 -17.59 2.94 -14.92
C ASP A 76 -17.25 4.33 -14.38
N THR A 77 -16.31 4.44 -13.44
CA THR A 77 -15.82 5.74 -12.93
C THR A 77 -15.20 6.57 -14.04
N VAL A 78 -14.31 5.98 -14.85
CA VAL A 78 -13.67 6.65 -15.99
C VAL A 78 -14.74 7.13 -16.96
N ARG A 79 -15.66 6.26 -17.39
CA ARG A 79 -16.78 6.61 -18.28
C ARG A 79 -17.61 7.80 -17.77
N PHE A 80 -18.00 7.80 -16.49
CA PHE A 80 -18.82 8.90 -15.97
C PHE A 80 -18.03 10.21 -15.92
N TYR A 81 -16.78 10.14 -15.49
CA TYR A 81 -15.87 11.28 -15.50
C TYR A 81 -15.64 11.83 -16.92
N THR A 82 -15.31 10.98 -17.90
CA THR A 82 -15.03 11.40 -19.29
C THR A 82 -16.25 12.02 -19.98
N GLY A 83 -17.46 11.60 -19.62
CA GLY A 83 -18.70 12.17 -20.13
C GLY A 83 -18.89 13.65 -19.74
N ASP A 84 -18.59 14.01 -18.49
CA ASP A 84 -18.68 15.39 -18.00
C ASP A 84 -17.50 16.27 -18.48
N HIS A 85 -16.39 15.67 -18.91
CA HIS A 85 -15.18 16.36 -19.38
C HIS A 85 -15.06 16.44 -20.92
N GLY A 86 -16.08 16.00 -21.66
CA GLY A 86 -16.12 16.12 -23.12
C GLY A 86 -15.24 15.12 -23.88
N LEU A 87 -14.82 14.04 -23.22
CA LEU A 87 -13.98 12.97 -23.78
C LEU A 87 -14.80 11.80 -24.35
N HIS A 88 -16.09 12.05 -24.64
CA HIS A 88 -16.98 11.11 -25.34
C HIS A 88 -17.23 11.55 -26.78
N ASP A 89 -17.57 10.58 -27.62
CA ASP A 89 -18.02 10.84 -28.99
C ASP A 89 -19.36 11.61 -29.03
N ALA A 90 -19.78 12.05 -30.21
CA ALA A 90 -21.01 12.81 -30.38
C ALA A 90 -22.30 12.04 -30.03
N SER A 91 -22.25 10.70 -29.90
CA SER A 91 -23.37 9.90 -29.38
C SER A 91 -23.39 9.79 -27.85
N GLY A 92 -22.23 9.92 -27.20
CA GLY A 92 -22.07 9.67 -25.76
C GLY A 92 -21.96 8.18 -25.41
N GLU A 93 -21.93 7.30 -26.41
CA GLU A 93 -21.88 5.84 -26.25
C GLU A 93 -20.44 5.29 -26.29
N LYS A 94 -19.44 6.12 -26.62
CA LYS A 94 -18.01 5.76 -26.69
C LYS A 94 -17.10 6.91 -26.26
N TYR A 95 -15.82 6.62 -26.03
CA TYR A 95 -14.78 7.65 -25.93
C TYR A 95 -14.61 8.37 -27.27
N ALA A 96 -14.20 9.64 -27.23
CA ALA A 96 -13.95 10.45 -28.41
C ALA A 96 -12.78 9.87 -29.24
N ASP A 97 -12.94 9.83 -30.55
CA ASP A 97 -11.87 9.47 -31.49
C ASP A 97 -10.65 10.38 -31.29
N GLY A 98 -9.47 9.79 -31.44
CA GLY A 98 -8.19 10.48 -31.31
C GLY A 98 -7.61 10.63 -29.90
N HIS A 99 -8.28 10.10 -28.87
CA HIS A 99 -7.84 10.12 -27.47
C HIS A 99 -7.26 8.78 -27.00
N LEU A 100 -6.16 8.83 -26.24
CA LEU A 100 -5.62 7.74 -25.41
C LEU A 100 -5.69 8.16 -23.93
N ILE A 101 -6.40 7.41 -23.10
CA ILE A 101 -6.69 7.77 -21.70
C ILE A 101 -6.00 6.76 -20.78
N VAL A 102 -5.27 7.25 -19.77
CA VAL A 102 -4.63 6.42 -18.72
C VAL A 102 -5.18 6.83 -17.35
N ALA A 103 -5.78 5.88 -16.64
CA ALA A 103 -6.49 6.12 -15.38
C ALA A 103 -5.84 5.37 -14.20
N VAL A 104 -5.79 6.02 -13.03
CA VAL A 104 -5.33 5.45 -11.75
C VAL A 104 -6.27 5.82 -10.61
N GLY A 105 -7.01 4.85 -10.08
CA GLY A 105 -7.84 4.96 -8.89
C GLY A 105 -7.18 4.38 -7.65
N MET A 106 -7.42 4.97 -6.48
CA MET A 106 -6.74 4.61 -5.22
C MET A 106 -7.60 3.86 -4.20
N ASP A 107 -8.93 3.95 -4.29
CA ASP A 107 -9.85 3.26 -3.38
C ASP A 107 -11.10 2.79 -4.15
N PRO A 108 -11.16 1.52 -4.59
CA PRO A 108 -10.07 0.52 -4.55
C PRO A 108 -8.94 0.82 -5.54
N ARG A 109 -7.70 0.38 -5.21
CA ARG A 109 -6.53 0.51 -6.11
C ARG A 109 -6.77 -0.19 -7.46
N ARG A 110 -6.86 0.60 -8.52
CA ARG A 110 -7.19 0.16 -9.90
C ARG A 110 -6.47 1.03 -10.92
N MET A 111 -5.99 0.43 -12.00
CA MET A 111 -5.39 1.12 -13.15
C MET A 111 -6.10 0.73 -14.44
N GLY A 112 -6.11 1.58 -15.45
CA GLY A 112 -6.69 1.24 -16.75
C GLY A 112 -6.17 2.09 -17.91
N VAL A 113 -6.32 1.56 -19.12
CA VAL A 113 -6.00 2.25 -20.38
C VAL A 113 -7.20 2.13 -21.31
N TYR A 114 -7.63 3.27 -21.87
CA TYR A 114 -8.82 3.41 -22.70
C TYR A 114 -8.54 4.26 -23.92
N ALA A 115 -9.38 4.16 -24.95
CA ALA A 115 -9.18 4.93 -26.18
C ALA A 115 -10.46 5.15 -27.00
N GLY A 116 -10.40 6.19 -27.84
CA GLY A 116 -11.29 6.37 -28.99
C GLY A 116 -11.22 5.18 -29.96
N GLU A 117 -12.20 5.04 -30.84
CA GLU A 117 -12.37 3.80 -31.61
C GLU A 117 -11.31 3.60 -32.70
N ASP A 118 -10.77 4.70 -33.22
CA ASP A 118 -9.65 4.75 -34.15
C ASP A 118 -8.33 4.38 -33.47
N VAL A 119 -7.98 5.05 -32.37
CA VAL A 119 -6.79 4.79 -31.54
C VAL A 119 -6.80 3.34 -31.02
N ALA A 120 -7.94 2.85 -30.54
CA ALA A 120 -8.08 1.47 -30.11
C ALA A 120 -7.92 0.44 -31.25
N GLY A 121 -8.14 0.87 -32.50
CA GLY A 121 -7.85 0.08 -33.70
C GLY A 121 -6.35 -0.05 -33.95
N ASP A 122 -5.66 1.09 -34.00
CA ASP A 122 -4.23 1.15 -34.32
C ASP A 122 -3.33 0.59 -33.21
N LEU A 123 -3.71 0.77 -31.94
CA LEU A 123 -2.97 0.27 -30.77
C LEU A 123 -3.43 -1.13 -30.32
N ASN A 124 -4.45 -1.70 -30.95
CA ASN A 124 -5.06 -3.01 -30.61
C ASN A 124 -5.58 -3.11 -29.16
N LEU A 125 -6.18 -2.04 -28.63
CA LEU A 125 -6.72 -1.96 -27.25
C LEU A 125 -8.10 -2.64 -27.07
N ARG A 126 -8.46 -3.53 -27.99
CA ARG A 126 -9.66 -4.40 -27.91
C ARG A 126 -9.32 -5.85 -27.60
N ASP A 127 -8.04 -6.20 -27.56
CA ASP A 127 -7.56 -7.54 -27.20
C ASP A 127 -7.23 -7.58 -25.70
N GLU A 128 -7.92 -8.47 -24.97
CA GLU A 128 -7.80 -8.57 -23.51
C GLU A 128 -6.39 -8.93 -23.05
N LYS A 129 -5.68 -9.80 -23.78
CA LYS A 129 -4.30 -10.19 -23.47
C LYS A 129 -3.30 -9.06 -23.71
N ARG A 130 -3.61 -8.19 -24.68
CA ARG A 130 -2.80 -7.00 -24.91
C ARG A 130 -3.02 -5.96 -23.80
N LEU A 131 -4.25 -5.76 -23.36
CA LEU A 131 -4.53 -4.90 -22.22
C LEU A 131 -3.87 -5.43 -20.94
N GLU A 132 -3.92 -6.75 -20.71
CA GLU A 132 -3.24 -7.44 -19.60
C GLU A 132 -1.74 -7.10 -19.60
N ALA A 133 -1.07 -7.34 -20.74
CA ALA A 133 0.34 -7.01 -20.93
C ALA A 133 0.69 -5.52 -20.70
N ILE A 134 -0.22 -4.61 -21.06
CA ILE A 134 -0.05 -3.16 -20.81
C ILE A 134 -0.18 -2.86 -19.32
N THR A 135 -1.22 -3.37 -18.65
CA THR A 135 -1.42 -3.14 -17.22
C THR A 135 -0.33 -3.79 -16.37
N ASP A 136 0.21 -4.95 -16.74
CA ASP A 136 1.29 -5.61 -16.00
C ASP A 136 2.60 -4.80 -15.98
N GLU A 137 2.90 -4.08 -17.07
CA GLU A 137 4.05 -3.17 -17.11
C GLU A 137 3.84 -1.92 -16.22
N MET A 138 2.59 -1.51 -15.99
CA MET A 138 2.25 -0.43 -15.06
C MET A 138 2.25 -0.91 -13.60
N ARG A 139 1.76 -2.13 -13.35
CA ARG A 139 1.44 -2.72 -12.03
C ARG A 139 2.52 -2.50 -10.98
N GLY A 140 3.75 -2.97 -11.25
CA GLY A 140 4.86 -2.86 -10.30
C GLY A 140 5.28 -1.43 -10.00
N LEU A 141 5.16 -0.50 -10.96
CA LEU A 141 5.47 0.91 -10.75
C LEU A 141 4.41 1.61 -9.89
N LEU A 142 3.12 1.28 -10.10
CA LEU A 142 2.03 1.86 -9.31
C LEU A 142 1.94 1.28 -7.90
N ALA A 143 2.24 -0.02 -7.72
CA ALA A 143 2.38 -0.65 -6.41
C ALA A 143 3.55 -0.07 -5.60
N ASP A 144 4.67 0.25 -6.25
CA ASP A 144 5.81 0.97 -5.68
C ASP A 144 5.55 2.48 -5.43
N GLU A 145 4.31 2.96 -5.62
CA GLU A 145 3.91 4.38 -5.53
C GLU A 145 4.64 5.33 -6.50
N LYS A 146 5.24 4.81 -7.58
CA LYS A 146 5.90 5.59 -8.65
C LYS A 146 4.87 6.04 -9.69
N TYR A 147 3.85 6.78 -9.24
CA TYR A 147 2.65 7.09 -10.02
C TYR A 147 2.96 7.71 -11.40
N LYS A 148 3.88 8.69 -11.46
CA LYS A 148 4.34 9.30 -12.71
C LYS A 148 4.87 8.28 -13.71
N ASP A 149 5.79 7.42 -13.24
CA ASP A 149 6.47 6.44 -14.08
C ASP A 149 5.51 5.33 -14.52
N GLY A 150 4.61 4.88 -13.64
CA GLY A 150 3.57 3.90 -13.96
C GLY A 150 2.55 4.42 -14.99
N MET A 151 2.09 5.66 -14.86
CA MET A 151 1.22 6.30 -15.86
C MET A 151 1.93 6.45 -17.21
N LEU A 152 3.16 6.97 -17.23
CA LEU A 152 3.97 7.07 -18.45
C LEU A 152 4.20 5.69 -19.10
N ARG A 153 4.46 4.66 -18.28
CA ARG A 153 4.69 3.29 -18.76
C ARG A 153 3.45 2.72 -19.46
N GLY A 154 2.24 3.08 -19.03
CA GLY A 154 0.99 2.74 -19.71
C GLY A 154 0.93 3.24 -21.16
N VAL A 155 1.30 4.50 -21.39
CA VAL A 155 1.39 5.08 -22.75
C VAL A 155 2.47 4.37 -23.58
N GLN A 156 3.65 4.14 -23.00
CA GLN A 156 4.75 3.44 -23.68
C GLN A 156 4.41 1.99 -24.04
N ALA A 157 3.67 1.29 -23.18
CA ALA A 157 3.23 -0.10 -23.40
C ALA A 157 2.07 -0.19 -24.42
N ALA A 158 1.18 0.82 -24.44
CA ALA A 158 0.18 0.95 -25.50
C ALA A 158 0.84 1.19 -26.87
N ALA A 159 1.87 2.04 -26.93
CA ALA A 159 2.65 2.33 -28.14
C ALA A 159 3.43 1.12 -28.68
N ASP A 160 3.99 0.26 -27.81
CA ASP A 160 4.70 -0.94 -28.25
C ASP A 160 3.73 -2.04 -28.71
N THR A 161 3.40 -2.00 -30.00
CA THR A 161 2.49 -2.95 -30.64
C THR A 161 2.99 -4.41 -30.66
N ASN A 162 4.22 -4.69 -30.24
CA ASN A 162 4.79 -6.04 -30.14
C ASN A 162 4.78 -6.61 -28.71
N LEU A 163 4.30 -5.84 -27.73
CA LEU A 163 4.25 -6.28 -26.33
C LEU A 163 3.31 -7.47 -26.15
N THR A 164 3.79 -8.51 -25.48
CA THR A 164 3.04 -9.72 -25.12
C THR A 164 3.08 -9.94 -23.61
N ALA A 165 1.98 -10.44 -23.02
CA ALA A 165 1.92 -10.77 -21.60
C ALA A 165 3.05 -11.76 -21.23
N LYS A 166 3.64 -11.59 -20.05
CA LYS A 166 4.66 -12.53 -19.53
C LYS A 166 3.96 -13.72 -18.89
N ASP A 167 4.44 -14.94 -19.16
CA ASP A 167 4.04 -16.10 -18.36
C ASP A 167 4.57 -15.92 -16.92
N SER A 168 3.66 -15.63 -15.98
CA SER A 168 3.99 -15.34 -14.58
C SER A 168 4.49 -16.57 -13.82
N ASN A 169 5.78 -16.89 -13.96
CA ASN A 169 6.48 -17.88 -13.12
C ASN A 169 8.00 -17.64 -13.02
N ASP A 170 8.47 -16.38 -13.06
CA ASP A 170 9.88 -16.04 -12.84
C ASP A 170 9.99 -14.84 -11.89
N GLY A 171 10.62 -15.05 -10.74
CA GLY A 171 10.56 -14.14 -9.59
C GLY A 171 11.71 -13.13 -9.50
N LEU A 172 11.40 -11.92 -9.02
CA LEU A 172 12.30 -10.82 -8.65
C LEU A 172 11.71 -10.21 -7.37
N VAL A 173 12.35 -10.04 -6.22
CA VAL A 173 13.77 -9.98 -5.83
C VAL A 173 14.55 -8.81 -6.46
N GLY A 174 14.50 -7.64 -5.83
CA GLY A 174 15.66 -6.74 -5.79
C GLY A 174 15.43 -5.22 -5.70
N GLY A 175 15.85 -4.61 -4.58
CA GLY A 175 16.68 -3.39 -4.63
C GLY A 175 16.09 -2.06 -4.12
N ILE A 176 16.49 -1.66 -2.91
CA ILE A 176 16.38 -0.28 -2.39
C ILE A 176 17.53 0.59 -2.94
N ILE A 177 17.23 1.82 -3.40
CA ILE A 177 18.06 3.07 -3.44
C ILE A 177 17.31 4.16 -4.27
N GLY A 178 17.26 5.47 -3.95
CA GLY A 178 17.58 6.19 -2.70
C GLY A 178 18.37 7.51 -2.87
N GLY A 179 17.74 8.70 -2.95
CA GLY A 179 18.46 10.00 -2.86
C GLY A 179 17.77 11.33 -3.23
N THR A 180 17.55 12.18 -2.20
CA THR A 180 17.64 13.69 -2.18
C THR A 180 16.68 14.63 -2.96
N PHE A 181 16.09 15.59 -2.22
CA PHE A 181 15.21 16.70 -2.67
C PHE A 181 15.93 18.03 -3.05
N GLY A 182 15.27 18.90 -3.84
CA GLY A 182 15.91 20.11 -4.43
C GLY A 182 15.10 21.41 -4.74
N VAL A 183 14.02 21.76 -4.02
CA VAL A 183 13.59 23.15 -3.65
C VAL A 183 13.41 24.29 -4.73
N LEU A 184 12.14 24.76 -4.90
CA LEU A 184 11.58 26.09 -5.38
C LEU A 184 10.59 25.91 -6.57
N GLY A 185 9.33 26.38 -6.64
CA GLY A 185 8.62 27.53 -6.06
C GLY A 185 8.48 28.67 -7.10
N LEU A 186 7.31 29.15 -7.58
CA LEU A 186 5.88 29.08 -7.18
C LEU A 186 4.98 29.16 -8.45
N GLY A 187 3.65 28.90 -8.50
CA GLY A 187 2.68 28.43 -7.50
C GLY A 187 1.34 29.24 -7.46
N ALA A 188 0.29 28.84 -8.21
CA ALA A 188 -1.04 29.51 -8.28
C ALA A 188 -2.24 28.52 -8.36
N ALA A 189 -2.46 27.71 -7.33
CA ALA A 189 -3.62 26.83 -7.20
C ALA A 189 -4.10 26.82 -5.73
N GLY A 190 -5.32 27.32 -5.49
CA GLY A 190 -5.66 27.95 -4.20
C GLY A 190 -6.68 27.24 -3.31
N THR A 191 -7.43 26.25 -3.80
CA THR A 191 -8.59 25.68 -3.09
C THR A 191 -8.45 24.18 -2.79
N ALA A 192 -8.22 23.33 -3.79
CA ALA A 192 -8.01 21.88 -3.60
C ALA A 192 -6.70 21.60 -2.83
N ILE A 193 -5.59 22.14 -3.34
CA ILE A 193 -4.28 22.15 -2.69
C ILE A 193 -4.32 22.69 -1.25
N ALA A 194 -5.24 23.60 -0.92
CA ALA A 194 -5.38 24.09 0.45
C ALA A 194 -6.00 23.03 1.38
N ALA A 195 -6.84 22.12 0.88
CA ALA A 195 -7.49 21.07 1.66
C ALA A 195 -6.53 19.91 1.99
N THR A 196 -5.80 19.37 1.00
CA THR A 196 -4.80 18.29 1.22
C THR A 196 -3.64 18.78 2.09
N ARG A 197 -3.13 20.00 1.82
CA ARG A 197 -2.15 20.66 2.70
C ARG A 197 -2.71 20.87 4.11
N LYS A 198 -3.97 21.28 4.27
CA LYS A 198 -4.59 21.43 5.59
C LYS A 198 -4.79 20.08 6.30
N LYS A 199 -5.08 18.99 5.59
CA LYS A 199 -5.14 17.61 6.12
C LYS A 199 -3.77 17.17 6.64
N LYS A 200 -2.71 17.31 5.83
CA LYS A 200 -1.31 16.98 6.21
C LYS A 200 -0.77 17.89 7.34
N ALA A 201 -1.07 19.18 7.31
CA ALA A 201 -0.72 20.13 8.38
C ALA A 201 -1.49 19.87 9.68
N LYS A 202 -2.77 19.47 9.59
CA LYS A 202 -3.60 19.08 10.74
C LYS A 202 -3.07 17.81 11.39
N LYS A 203 -2.75 16.78 10.60
CA LYS A 203 -2.13 15.54 11.10
C LYS A 203 -0.76 15.83 11.75
N ALA A 204 0.12 16.57 11.09
CA ALA A 204 1.40 16.98 11.67
C ALA A 204 1.26 17.83 12.95
N ARG A 205 0.18 18.62 13.09
CA ARG A 205 -0.16 19.27 14.37
C ARG A 205 -0.63 18.29 15.43
N GLU A 206 -1.52 17.35 15.10
CA GLU A 206 -1.99 16.32 16.02
C GLU A 206 -0.83 15.44 16.52
N ASP A 207 0.16 15.21 15.68
CA ASP A 207 1.37 14.46 16.01
C ASP A 207 2.31 15.29 16.90
N TRP A 208 2.51 16.57 16.59
CA TRP A 208 3.23 17.51 17.44
C TRP A 208 2.57 17.77 18.81
N ASP A 209 1.25 17.89 18.86
CA ASP A 209 0.48 18.08 20.08
C ASP A 209 0.59 16.84 20.98
N TYR A 210 0.58 15.64 20.39
CA TYR A 210 0.85 14.38 21.09
C TYR A 210 2.29 14.32 21.63
N ILE A 211 3.28 14.68 20.80
CA ILE A 211 4.68 14.79 21.25
C ILE A 211 4.78 15.74 22.44
N LEU A 212 4.23 16.96 22.35
CA LEU A 212 4.27 17.93 23.45
C LEU A 212 3.58 17.42 24.73
N ALA A 213 2.49 16.68 24.61
CA ALA A 213 1.76 16.13 25.75
C ALA A 213 2.52 15.02 26.49
N HIS A 214 3.30 14.20 25.78
CA HIS A 214 3.86 12.96 26.35
C HIS A 214 5.40 12.93 26.43
N HIS A 215 6.12 13.54 25.49
CA HIS A 215 7.59 13.45 25.39
C HIS A 215 8.30 13.90 26.68
N GLY A 216 7.92 15.05 27.24
CA GLY A 216 8.60 15.63 28.40
C GLY A 216 8.45 14.79 29.68
N ASP A 217 7.32 14.11 29.82
CA ASP A 217 7.01 13.22 30.94
C ASP A 217 7.79 11.90 30.81
N ILE A 218 7.72 11.26 29.64
CA ILE A 218 8.50 10.04 29.33
C ILE A 218 10.01 10.31 29.47
N ALA A 219 10.53 11.41 28.93
CA ALA A 219 11.96 11.75 29.02
C ALA A 219 12.44 11.92 30.48
N GLN A 220 11.61 12.44 31.37
CA GLN A 220 11.95 12.60 32.79
C GLN A 220 11.96 11.26 33.55
N ARG A 221 11.17 10.28 33.13
CA ARG A 221 11.04 8.98 33.80
C ARG A 221 11.67 7.80 33.06
N LEU A 222 12.30 8.02 31.90
CA LEU A 222 12.90 6.98 31.06
C LEU A 222 13.86 6.06 31.85
N ASP A 223 14.69 6.63 32.73
CA ASP A 223 15.58 5.84 33.61
C ASP A 223 14.80 5.00 34.63
N GLN A 224 13.64 5.46 35.11
CA GLN A 224 12.78 4.71 36.02
C GLN A 224 12.06 3.56 35.29
N ILE A 225 11.59 3.80 34.05
CA ILE A 225 11.05 2.75 33.17
C ILE A 225 12.13 1.71 32.91
N ASN A 226 13.35 2.15 32.58
CA ASN A 226 14.50 1.28 32.33
C ASN A 226 14.84 0.39 33.54
N VAL A 227 14.87 0.97 34.75
CA VAL A 227 15.06 0.22 36.00
C VAL A 227 13.92 -0.77 36.22
N ARG A 228 12.67 -0.37 35.95
CA ARG A 228 11.50 -1.25 36.09
C ARG A 228 11.59 -2.44 35.14
N ALA A 229 11.86 -2.21 33.84
CA ALA A 229 12.06 -3.25 32.83
C ALA A 229 13.13 -4.27 33.22
N HIS A 230 14.26 -3.81 33.77
CA HIS A 230 15.35 -4.66 34.23
C HIS A 230 15.11 -5.32 35.60
N SER A 231 14.15 -4.83 36.38
CA SER A 231 13.77 -5.41 37.68
C SER A 231 12.75 -6.56 37.57
N LEU A 232 12.09 -6.70 36.41
CA LEU A 232 11.18 -7.81 36.12
C LEU A 232 11.93 -9.14 36.18
N SER A 233 11.30 -10.12 36.81
CA SER A 233 11.94 -11.35 37.28
C SER A 233 11.22 -12.64 36.88
N SER A 234 9.99 -12.55 36.38
CA SER A 234 9.28 -13.72 35.86
C SER A 234 9.93 -14.25 34.58
N PRO A 235 9.65 -15.51 34.20
CA PRO A 235 10.11 -16.04 32.92
C PRO A 235 9.71 -15.16 31.73
N LEU A 236 8.54 -14.50 31.78
CA LEU A 236 8.06 -13.64 30.69
C LEU A 236 8.96 -12.43 30.42
N ALA A 237 9.73 -11.99 31.41
CA ALA A 237 10.83 -11.05 31.22
C ALA A 237 12.07 -11.79 30.68
N ASN A 238 11.96 -12.27 29.44
CA ASN A 238 13.06 -12.90 28.71
C ASN A 238 13.95 -11.89 27.97
N ASP A 239 14.99 -12.40 27.31
CA ASP A 239 15.93 -11.54 26.58
C ASP A 239 15.32 -10.88 25.35
N THR A 240 14.28 -11.48 24.74
CA THR A 240 13.50 -10.85 23.66
C THR A 240 12.77 -9.60 24.16
N LEU A 241 12.10 -9.66 25.33
CA LEU A 241 11.45 -8.51 25.94
C LEU A 241 12.46 -7.40 26.28
N ARG A 242 13.64 -7.77 26.79
CA ARG A 242 14.73 -6.81 27.08
C ARG A 242 15.28 -6.16 25.81
N ALA A 243 15.44 -6.93 24.72
CA ALA A 243 15.85 -6.39 23.43
C ALA A 243 14.82 -5.38 22.88
N GLN A 244 13.53 -5.75 22.86
CA GLN A 244 12.45 -4.84 22.45
C GLN A 244 12.42 -3.55 23.29
N TRP A 245 12.67 -3.63 24.60
CA TRP A 245 12.80 -2.44 25.44
C TRP A 245 14.00 -1.55 25.05
N GLU A 246 15.19 -2.13 24.84
CA GLU A 246 16.36 -1.34 24.41
C GLU A 246 16.22 -0.78 23.00
N ASP A 247 15.45 -1.42 22.12
CA ASP A 247 15.07 -0.90 20.80
C ASP A 247 14.18 0.36 20.94
N VAL A 248 13.06 0.25 21.67
CA VAL A 248 12.16 1.38 21.96
C VAL A 248 12.90 2.54 22.63
N ARG A 249 13.75 2.23 23.62
CA ARG A 249 14.57 3.22 24.35
C ARG A 249 15.55 3.93 23.42
N ARG A 250 16.22 3.19 22.51
CA ARG A 250 17.15 3.74 21.53
C ARG A 250 16.43 4.67 20.55
N GLU A 251 15.27 4.27 20.04
CA GLU A 251 14.46 5.05 19.10
C GLU A 251 13.91 6.33 19.76
N PHE A 252 13.39 6.23 20.98
CA PHE A 252 12.98 7.39 21.77
C PHE A 252 14.14 8.37 22.00
N LEU A 253 15.33 7.88 22.37
CA LEU A 253 16.51 8.73 22.57
C LEU A 253 17.02 9.36 21.27
N ALA A 254 16.92 8.66 20.14
CA ALA A 254 17.24 9.21 18.82
C ALA A 254 16.27 10.34 18.46
N ALA A 255 14.95 10.09 18.56
CA ALA A 255 13.91 11.09 18.32
C ALA A 255 14.01 12.30 19.27
N HIS A 256 14.38 12.08 20.54
CA HIS A 256 14.66 13.14 21.49
C HIS A 256 15.86 14.01 21.06
N ALA A 257 16.94 13.39 20.60
CA ALA A 257 18.14 14.11 20.17
C ALA A 257 17.95 14.87 18.84
N SER A 258 17.07 14.37 17.95
CA SER A 258 16.69 15.03 16.69
C SER A 258 15.38 15.82 16.77
N MET A 259 14.86 16.09 17.98
CA MET A 259 13.55 16.71 18.17
C MET A 259 13.47 18.07 17.45
N PRO A 260 12.54 18.26 16.49
CA PRO A 260 12.48 19.48 15.72
C PRO A 260 12.08 20.67 16.60
N THR A 261 12.57 21.86 16.25
CA THR A 261 12.05 23.12 16.81
C THR A 261 10.55 23.25 16.52
N ALA A 262 9.81 23.78 17.49
CA ALA A 262 8.37 24.01 17.40
C ALA A 262 7.99 24.69 16.06
N PRO A 263 7.18 24.06 15.19
CA PRO A 263 6.79 24.66 13.93
C PRO A 263 5.93 25.90 14.14
N ALA A 264 6.25 27.00 13.46
CA ALA A 264 5.57 28.28 13.64
C ALA A 264 4.24 28.39 12.88
N ASP A 265 4.08 27.67 11.76
CA ASP A 265 2.91 27.78 10.87
C ASP A 265 2.57 26.48 10.10
N ASP A 266 1.44 26.49 9.38
CA ASP A 266 0.96 25.40 8.51
C ASP A 266 1.97 24.94 7.44
N LYS A 267 2.94 25.77 7.06
CA LYS A 267 3.96 25.44 6.07
C LYS A 267 5.10 24.66 6.72
N GLU A 268 5.55 25.08 7.89
CA GLU A 268 6.56 24.36 8.66
C GLU A 268 6.04 23.00 9.16
N PHE A 269 4.79 22.93 9.65
CA PHE A 269 4.16 21.65 10.03
C PHE A 269 4.16 20.63 8.89
N ARG A 270 3.87 21.06 7.65
CA ARG A 270 3.91 20.16 6.47
C ARG A 270 5.31 19.76 6.07
N ALA A 271 6.26 20.69 6.12
CA ALA A 271 7.65 20.42 5.75
C ALA A 271 8.26 19.35 6.67
N LYS A 272 7.93 19.39 7.96
CA LYS A 272 8.38 18.44 8.99
C LYS A 272 7.42 17.26 9.21
N ALA A 273 6.42 17.04 8.36
CA ALA A 273 5.35 16.08 8.65
C ALA A 273 5.84 14.64 8.85
N SER A 274 6.88 14.20 8.12
CA SER A 274 7.51 12.89 8.34
C SER A 274 8.27 12.86 9.66
N GLU A 275 9.17 13.82 9.89
CA GLU A 275 9.94 13.93 11.14
C GLU A 275 9.03 13.95 12.39
N LEU A 276 7.87 14.59 12.30
CA LEU A 276 6.86 14.65 13.36
C LEU A 276 6.09 13.32 13.51
N ALA A 277 5.81 12.60 12.42
CA ALA A 277 5.23 11.26 12.49
C ALA A 277 6.22 10.26 13.09
N ASP A 278 7.49 10.29 12.68
CA ASP A 278 8.55 9.42 13.18
C ASP A 278 8.82 9.68 14.68
N ALA A 279 8.93 10.96 15.07
CA ALA A 279 9.09 11.36 16.47
C ALA A 279 7.85 11.02 17.31
N ARG A 280 6.63 11.12 16.75
CA ARG A 280 5.42 10.65 17.42
C ARG A 280 5.49 9.15 17.65
N SER A 281 5.78 8.36 16.62
CA SER A 281 5.83 6.90 16.71
C SER A 281 6.82 6.44 17.78
N ALA A 282 7.99 7.07 17.89
CA ALA A 282 8.95 6.79 18.96
C ALA A 282 8.45 7.18 20.37
N VAL A 283 7.69 8.28 20.50
CA VAL A 283 7.06 8.66 21.78
C VAL A 283 5.91 7.71 22.13
N GLU A 284 5.07 7.35 21.18
CA GLU A 284 3.91 6.45 21.34
C GLU A 284 4.37 5.02 21.68
N ALA A 285 5.41 4.52 21.01
CA ALA A 285 6.10 3.28 21.36
C ALA A 285 6.62 3.27 22.80
N ALA A 286 7.23 4.36 23.27
CA ALA A 286 7.73 4.47 24.64
C ALA A 286 6.59 4.55 25.68
N VAL A 287 5.49 5.24 25.37
CA VAL A 287 4.28 5.30 26.21
C VAL A 287 3.64 3.90 26.34
N ASN A 288 3.48 3.20 25.23
CA ASN A 288 2.93 1.84 25.20
C ASN A 288 3.84 0.85 25.95
N ALA A 289 5.15 0.88 25.67
CA ALA A 289 6.13 0.03 26.33
C ALA A 289 6.14 0.23 27.85
N GLU A 290 6.05 1.46 28.36
CA GLU A 290 5.91 1.71 29.79
C GLU A 290 4.64 1.10 30.38
N ALA A 291 3.49 1.30 29.73
CA ALA A 291 2.22 0.76 30.18
C ALA A 291 2.24 -0.78 30.20
N ASN A 292 2.83 -1.39 29.18
CA ASN A 292 3.02 -2.83 29.03
C ASN A 292 3.98 -3.40 30.11
N ILE A 293 5.12 -2.74 30.36
CA ILE A 293 6.04 -3.07 31.47
C ILE A 293 5.32 -2.96 32.81
N GLU A 294 4.47 -1.96 33.02
CA GLU A 294 3.70 -1.79 34.26
C GLU A 294 2.57 -2.83 34.41
N GLU A 295 1.93 -3.26 33.32
CA GLU A 295 0.96 -4.35 33.32
C GLU A 295 1.62 -5.67 33.75
N LEU A 296 2.76 -6.01 33.15
CA LEU A 296 3.56 -7.19 33.53
C LEU A 296 4.08 -7.07 34.97
N ALA A 297 4.59 -5.91 35.38
CA ALA A 297 5.01 -5.68 36.77
C ALA A 297 3.86 -5.87 37.77
N ARG A 298 2.64 -5.40 37.45
CA ARG A 298 1.45 -5.63 38.28
C ARG A 298 1.10 -7.12 38.35
N MET A 299 1.21 -7.86 37.25
CA MET A 299 0.99 -9.31 37.20
C MET A 299 1.99 -10.08 38.06
N GLU A 300 3.28 -9.75 37.97
CA GLU A 300 4.35 -10.32 38.82
C GLU A 300 4.06 -10.09 40.31
N HIS A 301 3.76 -8.84 40.70
CA HIS A 301 3.50 -8.44 42.09
C HIS A 301 2.13 -8.87 42.66
N GLY A 302 1.43 -9.81 42.02
CA GLY A 302 0.22 -10.40 42.59
C GLY A 302 -1.06 -9.59 42.39
N ASN A 303 -1.13 -8.71 41.38
CA ASN A 303 -2.38 -8.02 41.07
C ASN A 303 -3.42 -9.01 40.51
N THR A 304 -4.34 -9.44 41.38
CA THR A 304 -5.37 -10.43 41.09
C THR A 304 -6.30 -10.02 39.93
N GLU A 305 -6.54 -8.73 39.69
CA GLU A 305 -7.38 -8.28 38.57
C GLU A 305 -6.68 -8.45 37.22
N VAL A 306 -5.41 -8.05 37.14
CA VAL A 306 -4.56 -8.27 35.95
C VAL A 306 -4.45 -9.77 35.66
N ARG A 307 -4.06 -10.56 36.66
CA ARG A 307 -3.96 -12.03 36.56
C ARG A 307 -5.27 -12.68 36.09
N ARG A 308 -6.43 -12.15 36.53
CA ARG A 308 -7.75 -12.71 36.17
C ARG A 308 -8.12 -12.39 34.73
N ARG A 309 -7.80 -11.19 34.26
CA ARG A 309 -8.02 -10.76 32.88
C ARG A 309 -7.16 -11.59 31.93
N GLU A 310 -5.84 -11.65 32.13
CA GLU A 310 -4.95 -12.42 31.24
C GLU A 310 -5.28 -13.92 31.18
N LEU A 311 -5.79 -14.51 32.26
CA LEU A 311 -6.30 -15.89 32.26
C LEU A 311 -7.70 -16.05 31.64
N THR A 312 -8.51 -14.99 31.61
CA THR A 312 -9.78 -14.97 30.87
C THR A 312 -9.52 -14.86 29.38
N ASP A 313 -8.69 -13.91 28.97
CA ASP A 313 -8.35 -13.67 27.57
C ASP A 313 -7.68 -14.93 26.97
N LEU A 314 -6.75 -15.56 27.70
CA LEU A 314 -6.15 -16.83 27.30
C LEU A 314 -7.15 -18.00 27.26
N HIS A 315 -8.11 -18.08 28.20
CA HIS A 315 -9.16 -19.11 28.18
C HIS A 315 -10.05 -18.97 26.94
N GLU A 316 -10.46 -17.74 26.60
CA GLU A 316 -11.28 -17.47 25.43
C GLU A 316 -10.54 -17.79 24.11
N ASP A 317 -9.24 -17.47 24.03
CA ASP A 317 -8.37 -17.77 22.89
C ASP A 317 -8.08 -19.29 22.72
N VAL A 318 -7.86 -20.01 23.83
CA VAL A 318 -7.73 -21.48 23.84
C VAL A 318 -9.04 -22.15 23.45
N LEU A 319 -10.19 -21.67 23.94
CA LEU A 319 -11.50 -22.18 23.54
C LEU A 319 -11.74 -21.96 22.04
N ALA A 320 -11.45 -20.76 21.53
CA ALA A 320 -11.59 -20.45 20.11
C ALA A 320 -10.72 -21.36 19.24
N ALA A 321 -9.45 -21.56 19.60
CA ALA A 321 -8.54 -22.52 18.97
C ALA A 321 -9.09 -23.96 18.99
N THR A 322 -9.65 -24.39 20.12
CA THR A 322 -10.26 -25.72 20.32
C THR A 322 -11.47 -25.95 19.40
N THR A 323 -12.15 -24.90 18.94
CA THR A 323 -13.25 -25.03 17.97
C THR A 323 -12.78 -25.34 16.54
N LYS A 324 -11.52 -25.02 16.19
CA LYS A 324 -10.93 -25.25 14.86
C LYS A 324 -10.02 -26.48 14.80
N ALA A 325 -9.37 -26.82 15.91
CA ALA A 325 -8.47 -27.95 15.98
C ALA A 325 -9.18 -29.29 15.71
N GLU A 326 -8.49 -30.19 15.01
CA GLU A 326 -8.98 -31.54 14.72
C GLU A 326 -8.10 -32.62 15.39
N GLY A 327 -8.63 -33.84 15.46
CA GLY A 327 -7.92 -35.01 16.00
C GLY A 327 -7.35 -34.80 17.41
N ASP A 328 -6.14 -35.32 17.63
CA ASP A 328 -5.45 -35.26 18.92
C ASP A 328 -5.12 -33.83 19.38
N LEU A 329 -5.02 -32.86 18.46
CA LEU A 329 -4.67 -31.48 18.80
C LEU A 329 -5.79 -30.83 19.64
N LYS A 330 -7.04 -31.10 19.29
CA LYS A 330 -8.21 -30.63 20.05
C LYS A 330 -8.17 -31.09 21.51
N GLY A 331 -7.93 -32.38 21.74
CA GLY A 331 -7.84 -32.93 23.11
C GLY A 331 -6.68 -32.35 23.91
N LYS A 332 -5.56 -31.98 23.27
CA LYS A 332 -4.45 -31.28 23.93
C LYS A 332 -4.82 -29.86 24.35
N LEU A 333 -5.55 -29.12 23.50
CA LEU A 333 -6.05 -27.79 23.83
C LEU A 333 -7.10 -27.83 24.95
N GLU A 334 -8.00 -28.82 24.96
CA GLU A 334 -8.96 -29.03 26.07
C GLU A 334 -8.24 -29.31 27.41
N VAL A 335 -7.13 -30.06 27.41
CA VAL A 335 -6.29 -30.29 28.60
C VAL A 335 -5.52 -29.03 29.03
N LEU A 336 -5.07 -28.22 28.07
CA LEU A 336 -4.45 -26.93 28.36
C LEU A 336 -5.47 -25.95 28.98
N ASP A 337 -6.69 -25.89 28.45
CA ASP A 337 -7.76 -25.04 28.96
C ASP A 337 -8.11 -25.37 30.43
N ALA A 338 -8.18 -26.67 30.74
CA ALA A 338 -8.37 -27.13 32.11
C ALA A 338 -7.27 -26.62 33.07
N ARG A 339 -6.02 -26.47 32.60
CA ARG A 339 -4.91 -25.88 33.38
C ARG A 339 -5.03 -24.37 33.52
N VAL A 340 -5.48 -23.65 32.49
CA VAL A 340 -5.79 -22.21 32.57
C VAL A 340 -6.87 -21.97 33.64
N LEU A 341 -7.95 -22.75 33.58
CA LEU A 341 -9.05 -22.71 34.56
C LEU A 341 -8.66 -23.19 35.96
N GLU A 342 -7.65 -24.05 36.10
CA GLU A 342 -7.07 -24.44 37.39
C GLU A 342 -6.23 -23.31 37.98
N LEU A 343 -5.30 -22.72 37.21
CA LEU A 343 -4.49 -21.58 37.66
C LEU A 343 -5.37 -20.38 38.05
N ARG A 344 -6.51 -20.19 37.36
CA ARG A 344 -7.51 -19.16 37.71
C ARG A 344 -8.17 -19.37 39.09
N LYS A 345 -8.22 -20.60 39.61
CA LYS A 345 -8.67 -20.89 40.98
C LYS A 345 -7.59 -20.60 42.01
N TYR A 346 -6.32 -20.76 41.63
CA TYR A 346 -5.14 -20.51 42.46
C TYR A 346 -4.42 -19.21 42.05
N ILE A 347 -5.20 -18.16 41.78
CA ILE A 347 -4.74 -16.91 41.17
C ILE A 347 -3.67 -16.15 41.99
N ASP A 348 -3.69 -16.32 43.32
CA ASP A 348 -2.73 -15.71 44.24
C ASP A 348 -1.58 -16.68 44.61
N ALA A 349 -1.37 -17.75 43.85
CA ALA A 349 -0.27 -18.69 44.06
C ALA A 349 1.11 -18.01 43.93
N PRO A 350 2.11 -18.44 44.74
CA PRO A 350 3.45 -17.86 44.72
C PRO A 350 4.22 -18.18 43.43
N ASP A 351 3.95 -19.34 42.83
CA ASP A 351 4.48 -19.88 41.56
C ASP A 351 3.56 -19.59 40.36
N PHE A 352 2.64 -18.62 40.50
CA PHE A 352 1.69 -18.25 39.45
C PHE A 352 2.39 -17.88 38.14
N MET A 353 3.44 -17.05 38.18
CA MET A 353 4.12 -16.57 36.97
C MET A 353 4.86 -17.70 36.23
N ASP A 354 5.45 -18.64 36.97
CA ASP A 354 6.13 -19.81 36.39
C ASP A 354 5.11 -20.76 35.75
N THR A 355 3.98 -20.99 36.42
CA THR A 355 2.89 -21.84 35.92
C THR A 355 2.23 -21.20 34.70
N TYR A 356 1.99 -19.89 34.71
CA TYR A 356 1.44 -19.13 33.58
C TYR A 356 2.38 -19.18 32.37
N ALA A 357 3.67 -18.91 32.57
CA ALA A 357 4.67 -19.00 31.49
C ALA A 357 4.79 -20.43 30.93
N GLY A 358 4.70 -21.45 31.78
CA GLY A 358 4.65 -22.86 31.34
C GLY A 358 3.41 -23.16 30.48
N ILE A 359 2.23 -22.66 30.86
CA ILE A 359 1.02 -22.77 30.05
C ILE A 359 1.19 -22.05 28.71
N LEU A 360 1.76 -20.84 28.66
CA LEU A 360 2.01 -20.13 27.41
C LEU A 360 3.04 -20.85 26.50
N GLY A 361 4.06 -21.48 27.09
CA GLY A 361 5.02 -22.30 26.36
C GLY A 361 4.38 -23.53 25.71
N ASP A 362 3.51 -24.23 26.43
CA ASP A 362 2.72 -25.33 25.87
C ASP A 362 1.71 -24.82 24.83
N TYR A 363 1.06 -23.68 25.08
CA TYR A 363 0.09 -23.07 24.16
C TYR A 363 0.72 -22.75 22.81
N LYS A 364 1.90 -22.11 22.82
CA LYS A 364 2.68 -21.81 21.62
C LYS A 364 2.82 -23.04 20.71
N VAL A 365 3.26 -24.18 21.26
CA VAL A 365 3.48 -25.41 20.49
C VAL A 365 2.18 -25.97 19.91
N LEU A 366 1.06 -25.86 20.63
CA LEU A 366 -0.25 -26.29 20.14
C LEU A 366 -0.82 -25.33 19.09
N ILE A 367 -0.53 -24.05 19.18
CA ILE A 367 -1.00 -23.02 18.25
C ILE A 367 -0.17 -22.98 16.96
N ASP A 368 1.16 -23.16 17.05
CA ASP A 368 2.00 -23.35 15.86
C ASP A 368 1.49 -24.57 15.05
N ALA A 369 1.16 -25.68 15.73
CA ALA A 369 0.55 -26.86 15.09
C ALA A 369 -0.88 -26.64 14.58
N LEU A 370 -1.68 -25.77 15.21
CA LEU A 370 -3.00 -25.39 14.70
C LEU A 370 -2.87 -24.50 13.46
N GLN A 371 -1.89 -23.61 13.43
CA GLN A 371 -1.58 -22.78 12.27
C GLN A 371 -1.23 -23.67 11.08
N ASP A 372 -0.30 -24.61 11.25
CA ASP A 372 0.03 -25.59 10.20
C ASP A 372 -1.22 -26.35 9.71
N GLN A 373 -2.12 -26.75 10.61
CA GLN A 373 -3.39 -27.40 10.26
C GLN A 373 -4.31 -26.49 9.42
N LEU A 374 -4.41 -25.19 9.75
CA LEU A 374 -5.24 -24.23 9.02
C LEU A 374 -4.73 -23.98 7.60
N TYR A 375 -3.44 -23.71 7.44
CA TYR A 375 -2.82 -23.45 6.13
C TYR A 375 -2.84 -24.71 5.24
N ALA A 376 -2.60 -25.90 5.82
CA ALA A 376 -2.74 -27.17 5.11
C ALA A 376 -4.20 -27.45 4.69
N ALA A 377 -5.19 -27.04 5.48
CA ALA A 377 -6.60 -27.22 5.14
C ALA A 377 -7.10 -26.24 4.05
N SER A 378 -6.56 -25.02 4.00
CA SER A 378 -6.87 -24.04 2.93
C SER A 378 -6.02 -24.22 1.67
N ASN A 379 -4.92 -24.99 1.73
CA ASN A 379 -3.96 -25.18 0.63
C ASN A 379 -3.42 -23.83 0.11
N ILE A 380 -3.00 -22.96 1.02
CA ILE A 380 -2.31 -21.69 0.72
C ILE A 380 -0.94 -21.68 1.40
N GLU A 381 0.02 -20.97 0.81
CA GLU A 381 1.28 -20.68 1.51
C GLU A 381 1.05 -19.62 2.59
N ARG A 382 1.91 -19.64 3.61
CA ARG A 382 1.85 -18.71 4.75
C ARG A 382 2.69 -17.47 4.46
N GLU A 383 2.11 -16.29 4.61
CA GLU A 383 2.85 -15.03 4.50
C GLU A 383 3.63 -14.68 5.79
N ASP A 384 4.60 -13.78 5.64
CA ASP A 384 5.46 -13.31 6.74
C ASP A 384 4.72 -12.27 7.59
N HIS A 385 4.10 -12.74 8.68
CA HIS A 385 3.43 -11.90 9.66
C HIS A 385 4.25 -11.65 10.92
N SER A 386 4.19 -10.43 11.46
CA SER A 386 4.84 -10.04 12.72
C SER A 386 3.82 -9.85 13.85
N ALA A 387 4.10 -10.46 15.01
CA ALA A 387 3.28 -10.30 16.20
C ALA A 387 3.55 -8.96 16.90
N ALA A 388 2.54 -8.46 17.63
CA ALA A 388 2.65 -7.26 18.45
C ALA A 388 3.86 -7.32 19.40
N THR A 389 4.67 -6.26 19.37
CA THR A 389 5.89 -6.06 20.16
C THR A 389 5.58 -5.28 21.42
N LEU A 390 6.56 -5.14 22.32
CA LEU A 390 6.42 -4.29 23.52
C LEU A 390 6.01 -2.83 23.21
N ALA A 391 6.29 -2.32 22.02
CA ALA A 391 5.92 -0.97 21.57
C ALA A 391 4.41 -0.82 21.23
N ASP A 392 3.69 -1.91 21.10
CA ASP A 392 2.32 -1.92 20.58
C ASP A 392 1.27 -1.90 21.70
N ALA A 393 0.21 -1.10 21.52
CA ALA A 393 -0.94 -1.08 22.44
C ALA A 393 -1.75 -2.40 22.44
N ALA A 394 -1.56 -3.24 21.42
CA ALA A 394 -2.14 -4.58 21.31
C ALA A 394 -1.38 -5.64 22.13
N TRP A 395 -0.18 -5.32 22.64
CA TRP A 395 0.63 -6.25 23.41
C TRP A 395 -0.06 -6.72 24.70
N ARG A 396 0.29 -7.93 25.12
CA ARG A 396 -0.11 -8.56 26.39
C ARG A 396 1.05 -9.37 26.96
N PRO A 397 1.12 -9.61 28.27
CA PRO A 397 2.14 -10.46 28.93
C PRO A 397 2.49 -11.76 28.18
N GLY A 398 3.58 -11.72 27.40
CA GLY A 398 4.12 -12.86 26.63
C GLY A 398 3.75 -12.88 25.14
N VAL A 399 2.88 -12.02 24.65
CA VAL A 399 2.62 -11.88 23.21
C VAL A 399 3.87 -11.34 22.49
N GLY A 400 4.19 -11.90 21.33
CA GLY A 400 5.32 -11.52 20.48
C GLY A 400 6.72 -11.87 21.05
N SER A 401 6.84 -12.09 22.36
CA SER A 401 8.09 -12.48 23.05
C SER A 401 8.13 -13.95 23.48
N TYR A 402 6.95 -14.57 23.67
CA TYR A 402 6.77 -15.99 24.00
C TYR A 402 5.87 -16.70 22.97
N TYR A 403 4.65 -16.21 22.78
CA TYR A 403 3.61 -16.84 21.95
C TYR A 403 2.90 -15.82 21.06
N VAL A 404 2.07 -16.33 20.15
CA VAL A 404 1.11 -15.54 19.37
C VAL A 404 -0.29 -16.08 19.68
N PRO A 405 -1.29 -15.24 20.02
CA PRO A 405 -2.66 -15.67 20.24
C PRO A 405 -3.27 -16.37 19.01
N TYR A 406 -4.18 -17.32 19.23
CA TYR A 406 -4.92 -17.96 18.14
C TYR A 406 -5.74 -16.94 17.35
N VAL A 407 -6.39 -15.97 18.00
CA VAL A 407 -7.14 -14.92 17.30
C VAL A 407 -6.28 -14.15 16.30
N VAL A 408 -5.03 -13.82 16.67
CA VAL A 408 -4.08 -13.13 15.77
C VAL A 408 -3.67 -14.03 14.60
N ILE A 409 -3.36 -15.31 14.87
CA ILE A 409 -3.04 -16.29 13.82
C ILE A 409 -4.23 -16.58 12.90
N ASN A 410 -5.45 -16.56 13.42
CA ASN A 410 -6.67 -16.68 12.64
C ASN A 410 -6.87 -15.45 11.77
N ASP A 411 -6.67 -14.25 12.28
CA ASP A 411 -6.82 -13.01 11.50
C ASP A 411 -5.78 -12.95 10.38
N TRP A 412 -4.53 -13.37 10.63
CA TRP A 412 -3.52 -13.59 9.59
C TRP A 412 -3.97 -14.64 8.57
N HIS A 413 -4.43 -15.82 9.02
CA HIS A 413 -4.93 -16.86 8.10
C HIS A 413 -6.13 -16.40 7.27
N GLN A 414 -7.04 -15.62 7.84
CA GLN A 414 -8.16 -15.04 7.07
C GLN A 414 -7.68 -13.96 6.11
N SER A 415 -6.66 -13.17 6.47
CA SER A 415 -6.00 -12.22 5.58
C SER A 415 -5.33 -12.93 4.40
N ASP A 416 -4.55 -13.99 4.66
CA ASP A 416 -3.86 -14.78 3.62
C ASP A 416 -4.86 -15.55 2.75
N VAL A 417 -5.94 -16.10 3.34
CA VAL A 417 -7.05 -16.70 2.56
C VAL A 417 -7.73 -15.65 1.70
N ALA A 418 -7.95 -14.43 2.21
CA ALA A 418 -8.57 -13.35 1.45
C ALA A 418 -7.65 -12.85 0.33
N ALA A 419 -6.36 -12.62 0.61
CA ALA A 419 -5.35 -12.21 -0.34
C ALA A 419 -5.09 -13.29 -1.40
N HIS A 420 -5.08 -14.57 -1.02
CA HIS A 420 -4.95 -15.69 -1.96
C HIS A 420 -6.23 -15.91 -2.78
N ALA A 421 -7.41 -15.71 -2.19
CA ALA A 421 -8.68 -15.73 -2.93
C ALA A 421 -8.77 -14.55 -3.90
N GLN A 422 -8.32 -13.36 -3.48
CA GLN A 422 -8.13 -12.18 -4.32
C GLN A 422 -7.16 -12.52 -5.45
N ALA A 423 -5.92 -12.93 -5.19
CA ALA A 423 -4.94 -13.36 -6.21
C ALA A 423 -5.45 -14.48 -7.14
N SER A 424 -6.29 -15.40 -6.64
CA SER A 424 -6.93 -16.46 -7.45
C SER A 424 -8.10 -15.94 -8.30
N SER A 425 -8.69 -14.80 -7.95
CA SER A 425 -9.69 -14.07 -8.75
C SER A 425 -9.10 -12.93 -9.59
N ASP A 426 -7.93 -12.41 -9.20
CA ASP A 426 -7.10 -11.38 -9.82
C ASP A 426 -6.00 -12.03 -10.70
N SER A 427 -6.20 -13.28 -11.12
CA SER A 427 -5.35 -13.94 -12.12
C SER A 427 -5.54 -13.28 -13.49
N GLY A 428 -4.84 -12.17 -13.73
CA GLY A 428 -4.61 -11.54 -15.05
C GLY A 428 -5.81 -10.86 -15.73
N GLY A 429 -7.03 -11.04 -15.21
CA GLY A 429 -8.26 -10.59 -15.86
C GLY A 429 -8.37 -9.07 -15.96
N VAL A 430 -8.10 -8.51 -17.13
CA VAL A 430 -8.52 -7.12 -17.44
C VAL A 430 -10.03 -7.07 -17.60
N SER A 431 -10.68 -6.22 -16.81
CA SER A 431 -12.09 -5.87 -16.99
C SER A 431 -12.23 -4.94 -18.20
N THR A 432 -12.91 -5.41 -19.25
CA THR A 432 -13.27 -4.61 -20.44
C THR A 432 -14.73 -4.14 -20.42
N GLY A 433 -15.50 -4.49 -19.38
CA GLY A 433 -16.94 -4.25 -19.28
C GLY A 433 -17.35 -2.99 -18.50
N TYR A 434 -18.57 -2.51 -18.74
CA TYR A 434 -19.22 -1.42 -18.01
C TYR A 434 -20.52 -1.92 -17.38
N SER A 435 -20.86 -1.49 -16.16
CA SER A 435 -21.97 -2.05 -15.37
C SER A 435 -23.37 -1.67 -15.86
N SER A 436 -23.49 -0.68 -16.76
CA SER A 436 -24.76 -0.28 -17.37
C SER A 436 -24.71 -0.29 -18.89
N GLY A 437 -25.63 -1.04 -19.51
CA GLY A 437 -25.71 -1.19 -20.96
C GLY A 437 -26.01 0.14 -21.67
N GLY A 438 -25.26 0.42 -22.75
CA GLY A 438 -25.39 1.63 -23.55
C GLY A 438 -24.06 2.36 -23.81
N PHE A 439 -22.97 1.97 -23.15
CA PHE A 439 -21.62 2.45 -23.45
C PHE A 439 -20.72 1.30 -23.91
N SER A 440 -19.84 1.59 -24.85
CA SER A 440 -19.00 0.62 -25.57
C SER A 440 -17.61 1.18 -25.89
N GLY A 441 -17.02 1.90 -24.92
CA GLY A 441 -15.66 2.43 -25.03
C GLY A 441 -14.60 1.31 -24.99
N SER A 442 -13.61 1.41 -25.89
CA SER A 442 -12.50 0.45 -25.97
C SER A 442 -11.47 0.66 -24.85
N GLY A 443 -10.82 -0.42 -24.40
CA GLY A 443 -9.88 -0.44 -23.28
C GLY A 443 -10.31 -1.32 -22.12
N GLY A 444 -9.66 -1.17 -20.97
CA GLY A 444 -10.01 -1.89 -19.75
C GLY A 444 -9.12 -1.57 -18.54
N SER A 445 -9.43 -2.20 -17.40
CA SER A 445 -8.78 -1.98 -16.11
C SER A 445 -8.38 -3.26 -15.37
N SER A 446 -7.41 -3.13 -14.44
CA SER A 446 -6.93 -4.17 -13.53
C SER A 446 -6.67 -3.55 -12.13
N SER A 447 -6.56 -4.37 -11.09
CA SER A 447 -6.01 -3.99 -9.76
C SER A 447 -4.50 -3.67 -9.85
N PHE A 448 -3.94 -3.01 -8.84
CA PHE A 448 -2.48 -2.93 -8.60
C PHE A 448 -2.17 -2.84 -7.10
#